data_AF-A0A2E3FLQ2-F1
#
_entry.id   AF-A0A2E3FLQ2-F1
#
_cell.length_a   1.000
_cell.length_b   1.000
_cell.length_c   1.000
_cell.angle_alpha   90.00
_cell.angle_beta   90.00
_cell.angle_gamma   90.00
#
_symmetry.space_group_name_H-M   'P 1'
#
loop_
_entity.id
_entity.type
_entity.pdbx_description
1 polymer ?
#
loop_
_entity_poly.entity_id
_entity_poly.type
_entity_poly.pdbx_seq_one_letter_code
_entity_poly.pdbx_strand_id
1 'polypeptide(L)'
;MMPSLAQAHSASTFNVIIKQNDLQPGATQIEYNDSIMWYNADSRDNITHRIVFDADGDGLYNGSADWDSGDIERDCNYADNNTTSDCQESFLVWFNGTWGVGEYNYQSIASNGEVLNGTIVVIEHIEEDTGPSIGATFGSFDDDETEDENPTDESDKRQLLLLIAGSSAIGSLLLIVLLLRRQ
;
A
#
# COMPACT_ATOMS: atom_id res chain seq x y z
N MET A 1 -7.86 -21.32 22.70
CA MET A 1 -7.72 -19.94 22.18
C MET A 1 -6.26 -19.74 21.87
N MET A 2 -5.89 -19.68 20.60
CA MET A 2 -4.57 -19.21 20.21
C MET A 2 -4.59 -17.67 20.23
N PRO A 3 -3.55 -17.01 20.73
CA PRO A 3 -3.46 -15.56 20.67
C PRO A 3 -3.34 -15.16 19.19
N SER A 4 -4.22 -14.29 18.71
CA SER A 4 -3.98 -13.59 17.45
C SER A 4 -2.70 -12.77 17.63
N LEU A 5 -1.70 -13.03 16.80
CA LEU A 5 -0.59 -12.09 16.64
C LEU A 5 -1.18 -10.86 15.96
N ALA A 6 -1.64 -9.90 16.76
CA ALA A 6 -1.86 -8.55 16.26
C ALA A 6 -0.47 -7.97 16.01
N GLN A 7 0.00 -8.03 14.77
CA GLN A 7 1.14 -7.23 14.37
C GLN A 7 0.63 -5.80 14.21
N ALA A 8 1.24 -4.89 14.95
CA ALA A 8 0.91 -3.47 14.87
C ALA A 8 1.65 -2.87 13.68
N HIS A 9 0.96 -2.13 12.79
CA HIS A 9 1.68 -1.21 11.92
C HIS A 9 2.36 -0.15 12.78
N SER A 10 3.52 0.31 12.33
CA SER A 10 4.20 1.44 12.98
C SER A 10 3.51 2.72 12.55
N ALA A 11 3.04 3.51 13.52
CA ALA A 11 2.42 4.80 13.25
C ALA A 11 3.31 5.68 12.36
N SER A 12 2.71 6.21 11.30
CA SER A 12 3.38 7.04 10.29
C SER A 12 2.74 8.43 10.18
N THR A 13 3.45 9.36 9.54
CA THR A 13 2.92 10.67 9.18
C THR A 13 2.87 10.79 7.66
N PHE A 14 1.66 10.93 7.14
CA PHE A 14 1.42 11.14 5.72
C PHE A 14 1.35 12.64 5.41
N ASN A 15 2.06 13.09 4.38
CA ASN A 15 2.17 14.51 4.06
C ASN A 15 1.26 14.90 2.90
N VAL A 16 0.56 16.02 3.04
CA VAL A 16 -0.22 16.66 1.96
C VAL A 16 0.38 18.03 1.68
N ILE A 17 0.73 18.26 0.43
CA ILE A 17 1.26 19.54 -0.04
C ILE A 17 0.12 20.36 -0.63
N ILE A 18 -0.10 21.56 -0.06
CA ILE A 18 -1.09 22.51 -0.56
C ILE A 18 -0.43 23.38 -1.61
N LYS A 19 -0.88 23.29 -2.85
CA LYS A 19 -0.43 24.14 -3.95
C LYS A 19 -1.56 25.11 -4.33
N GLN A 20 -1.22 26.10 -5.16
CA GLN A 20 -2.16 27.13 -5.62
C GLN A 20 -3.54 26.61 -6.07
N ASN A 21 -3.58 25.54 -6.87
CA ASN A 21 -4.84 25.02 -7.42
C ASN A 21 -5.05 23.52 -7.14
N ASP A 22 -4.25 22.93 -6.25
CA ASP A 22 -4.20 21.47 -6.11
C ASP A 22 -3.73 21.04 -4.72
N LEU A 23 -4.25 19.92 -4.24
CA LEU A 23 -3.78 19.22 -3.06
C LEU A 23 -3.01 17.99 -3.51
N GLN A 24 -1.81 17.76 -2.98
CA GLN A 24 -0.97 16.64 -3.40
C GLN A 24 -0.61 15.72 -2.23
N PRO A 25 -1.23 14.52 -2.16
CA PRO A 25 -2.40 14.11 -2.95
C PRO A 25 -3.70 14.81 -2.49
N GLY A 26 -4.70 14.86 -3.35
CA GLY A 26 -6.03 15.38 -3.01
C GLY A 26 -6.93 14.35 -2.33
N ALA A 27 -6.63 13.07 -2.49
CA ALA A 27 -7.26 11.99 -1.76
C ALA A 27 -6.18 11.02 -1.28
N THR A 28 -6.29 10.56 -0.03
CA THR A 28 -5.35 9.60 0.54
C THR A 28 -6.07 8.56 1.40
N GLN A 29 -5.42 7.41 1.55
CA GLN A 29 -5.82 6.37 2.48
C GLN A 29 -4.69 6.15 3.47
N ILE A 30 -5.01 6.13 4.76
CA ILE A 30 -4.08 5.89 5.87
C ILE A 30 -4.65 4.84 6.83
N GLU A 31 -3.82 4.31 7.72
CA GLU A 31 -4.27 3.35 8.72
C GLU A 31 -4.57 4.02 10.07
N TYR A 32 -5.45 3.43 10.87
CA TYR A 32 -5.78 3.93 12.20
C TYR A 32 -4.55 3.94 13.12
N ASN A 33 -4.26 5.07 13.78
CA ASN A 33 -3.01 5.45 14.48
C ASN A 33 -1.96 6.18 13.63
N ASP A 34 -2.19 6.38 12.33
CA ASP A 34 -1.38 7.30 11.54
C ASP A 34 -1.78 8.76 11.80
N SER A 35 -0.99 9.67 11.24
CA SER A 35 -1.23 11.11 11.25
C SER A 35 -1.11 11.70 9.86
N ILE A 36 -1.76 12.85 9.64
CA ILE A 36 -1.60 13.64 8.42
C ILE A 36 -1.06 15.01 8.75
N MET A 37 -0.09 15.46 7.96
CA MET A 37 0.51 16.77 8.05
C MET A 37 0.34 17.54 6.75
N TRP A 38 -0.19 18.76 6.83
CA TRP A 38 -0.35 19.65 5.69
C TRP A 38 0.71 20.72 5.71
N TYR A 39 1.23 21.08 4.54
CA TYR A 39 2.21 22.15 4.34
C TYR A 39 1.76 23.08 3.23
N ASN A 40 1.89 24.38 3.45
CA ASN A 40 1.63 25.38 2.42
C ASN A 40 2.83 25.49 1.46
N ALA A 41 2.62 25.12 0.20
CA ALA A 41 3.57 25.29 -0.90
C ALA A 41 2.94 26.07 -2.07
N ASP A 42 1.97 26.93 -1.78
CA ASP A 42 1.40 27.84 -2.77
C ASP A 42 2.49 28.80 -3.27
N SER A 43 2.68 28.89 -4.59
CA SER A 43 3.68 29.74 -5.22
C SER A 43 3.31 31.22 -5.24
N ARG A 44 2.05 31.58 -4.93
CA ARG A 44 1.59 32.97 -4.88
C ARG A 44 2.11 33.70 -3.66
N ASP A 45 2.28 35.00 -3.77
CA ASP A 45 2.77 35.81 -2.65
C ASP A 45 1.66 36.07 -1.62
N ASN A 46 2.02 35.94 -0.33
CA ASN A 46 1.16 36.21 0.82
C ASN A 46 -0.18 35.44 0.84
N ILE A 47 -0.22 34.25 0.22
CA ILE A 47 -1.35 33.34 0.35
C ILE A 47 -1.10 32.37 1.50
N THR A 48 -1.98 32.43 2.49
CA THR A 48 -2.08 31.44 3.56
C THR A 48 -3.22 30.49 3.24
N HIS A 49 -3.16 29.30 3.83
CA HIS A 49 -4.23 28.31 3.71
C HIS A 49 -4.70 27.88 5.09
N ARG A 50 -5.99 27.64 5.22
CA ARG A 50 -6.62 27.11 6.43
C ARG A 50 -7.24 25.76 6.11
N ILE A 51 -6.81 24.71 6.80
CA ILE A 51 -7.36 23.35 6.70
C ILE A 51 -8.50 23.23 7.70
N VAL A 52 -9.68 22.89 7.19
CA VAL A 52 -10.90 22.79 7.99
C VAL A 52 -11.65 21.50 7.72
N PHE A 53 -12.22 20.93 8.77
CA PHE A 53 -13.14 19.80 8.71
C PHE A 53 -14.37 20.14 9.56
N ASP A 54 -15.54 20.05 8.95
CA ASP A 54 -16.84 20.29 9.56
C ASP A 54 -17.55 18.95 9.70
N ALA A 55 -17.66 18.45 10.94
CA ALA A 55 -18.15 17.12 11.20
C ALA A 55 -19.67 17.03 11.27
N ASP A 56 -20.34 18.11 11.69
CA ASP A 56 -21.79 18.16 11.83
C ASP A 56 -22.51 18.90 10.70
N GLY A 57 -21.75 19.53 9.80
CA GLY A 57 -22.22 20.14 8.56
C GLY A 57 -22.91 21.49 8.78
N ASP A 58 -22.68 22.16 9.91
CA ASP A 58 -23.32 23.44 10.22
C ASP A 58 -22.63 24.65 9.56
N GLY A 59 -21.50 24.43 8.89
CA GLY A 59 -20.69 25.43 8.21
C GLY A 59 -19.82 26.27 9.14
N LEU A 60 -19.76 25.92 10.42
CA LEU A 60 -18.81 26.42 11.40
C LEU A 60 -17.72 25.35 11.60
N TYR A 61 -16.59 25.76 12.16
CA TYR A 61 -15.44 24.89 12.41
C TYR A 61 -15.00 25.03 13.87
N ASN A 62 -15.98 25.01 14.78
CA ASN A 62 -15.78 25.32 16.20
C ASN A 62 -16.38 24.29 17.16
N GLY A 63 -16.97 23.22 16.61
CA GLY A 63 -17.43 22.06 17.33
C GLY A 63 -16.27 21.25 17.89
N SER A 64 -16.54 20.45 18.92
CA SER A 64 -15.55 19.51 19.47
C SER A 64 -15.16 18.42 18.48
N ALA A 65 -15.98 18.22 17.45
CA ALA A 65 -15.79 17.27 16.38
C ALA A 65 -15.12 17.91 15.12
N ASP A 66 -14.85 19.22 15.14
CA ASP A 66 -14.30 19.96 14.00
C ASP A 66 -12.82 20.20 14.14
N TRP A 67 -12.15 20.42 13.01
CA TRP A 67 -10.76 20.84 12.98
C TRP A 67 -10.64 22.16 12.26
N ASP A 68 -9.77 23.01 12.79
CA ASP A 68 -9.36 24.25 12.17
C ASP A 68 -7.87 24.45 12.45
N SER A 69 -7.07 24.49 11.39
CA SER A 69 -5.64 24.71 11.51
C SER A 69 -5.26 26.13 11.90
N GLY A 70 -6.14 27.12 11.72
CA GLY A 70 -5.73 28.51 11.56
C GLY A 70 -4.95 28.73 10.26
N ASP A 71 -4.33 29.90 10.12
CA ASP A 71 -3.55 30.24 8.92
C ASP A 71 -2.23 29.48 8.87
N ILE A 72 -2.05 28.70 7.79
CA ILE A 72 -0.81 28.02 7.45
C ILE A 72 -0.02 28.90 6.47
N GLU A 73 1.07 29.46 6.94
CA GLU A 73 1.99 30.28 6.15
C GLU A 73 2.97 29.39 5.36
N ARG A 74 3.49 29.91 4.24
CA ARG A 74 4.49 29.18 3.44
C ARG A 74 5.86 29.16 4.10
N ASP A 75 6.23 30.26 4.73
CA ASP A 75 7.56 30.46 5.32
C ASP A 75 7.43 31.46 6.46
N CYS A 76 7.87 31.06 7.65
CA CYS A 76 7.87 31.91 8.82
C CYS A 76 9.18 32.69 8.92
N ASN A 77 9.08 34.02 8.84
CA ASN A 77 10.22 34.89 9.11
C ASN A 77 10.50 34.96 10.62
N TYR A 78 11.31 34.03 11.11
CA TYR A 78 11.84 34.11 12.47
C TYR A 78 12.86 35.25 12.55
N ALA A 79 12.45 36.42 13.05
CA ALA A 79 13.40 37.47 13.36
C ALA A 79 14.39 36.98 14.43
N ASP A 80 15.67 37.34 14.32
CA ASP A 80 16.82 36.94 15.18
C ASP A 80 16.62 37.14 16.70
N ASN A 81 15.51 37.75 17.11
CA ASN A 81 15.17 38.03 18.50
C ASN A 81 14.10 37.07 19.02
N ASN A 82 14.34 35.75 18.97
CA ASN A 82 13.61 34.66 19.67
C ASN A 82 12.19 35.03 20.15
N THR A 83 11.38 35.54 19.24
CA THR A 83 9.98 35.87 19.46
C THR A 83 9.28 34.80 18.69
N THR A 84 8.54 33.95 19.42
CA THR A 84 7.61 33.01 18.82
C THR A 84 6.63 33.83 17.99
N SER A 85 6.91 33.99 16.70
CA SER A 85 5.92 34.46 15.75
C SER A 85 4.74 33.50 15.81
N ASP A 86 3.52 34.00 15.85
CA ASP A 86 2.27 33.20 15.74
C ASP A 86 2.11 32.54 14.36
N CYS A 87 3.21 32.42 13.62
CA CYS A 87 3.30 31.86 12.29
C CYS A 87 3.40 30.33 12.38
N GLN A 88 2.52 29.66 11.66
CA GLN A 88 2.44 28.20 11.59
C GLN A 88 2.68 27.76 10.14
N GLU A 89 3.70 26.93 9.90
CA GLU A 89 4.01 26.44 8.54
C GLU A 89 3.30 25.13 8.19
N SER A 90 2.72 24.48 9.19
CA SER A 90 2.13 23.15 9.03
C SER A 90 1.07 22.85 10.07
N PHE A 91 0.13 21.97 9.72
CA PHE A 91 -0.90 21.47 10.61
C PHE A 91 -0.87 19.95 10.67
N LEU A 92 -0.99 19.35 11.86
CA LEU A 92 -0.92 17.90 12.08
C LEU A 92 -2.19 17.41 12.76
N VAL A 93 -2.79 16.35 12.21
CA VAL A 93 -3.93 15.65 12.81
C VAL A 93 -3.57 14.18 13.03
N TRP A 94 -3.82 13.69 14.23
CA TRP A 94 -3.63 12.29 14.61
C TRP A 94 -4.95 11.54 14.49
N PHE A 95 -4.95 10.42 13.78
CA PHE A 95 -6.10 9.54 13.68
C PHE A 95 -6.05 8.44 14.73
N ASN A 96 -6.05 8.86 15.99
CA ASN A 96 -6.21 8.01 17.15
C ASN A 96 -7.21 8.61 18.14
N GLY A 97 -7.96 7.75 18.84
CA GLY A 97 -8.92 8.20 19.87
C GLY A 97 -10.11 8.96 19.29
N THR A 98 -10.09 10.30 19.34
CA THR A 98 -11.21 11.16 18.89
C THR A 98 -11.51 10.98 17.41
N TRP A 99 -10.46 10.84 16.60
CA TRP A 99 -10.56 10.56 15.17
C TRP A 99 -10.16 9.11 14.92
N GLY A 100 -10.97 8.40 14.16
CA GLY A 100 -10.84 6.97 13.97
C GLY A 100 -11.08 6.56 12.52
N VAL A 101 -11.51 5.32 12.35
CA VAL A 101 -11.84 4.76 11.04
C VAL A 101 -13.02 5.53 10.44
N GLY A 102 -12.87 5.94 9.18
CA GLY A 102 -13.89 6.75 8.52
C GLY A 102 -13.36 7.51 7.31
N GLU A 103 -14.27 8.24 6.67
CA GLU A 103 -13.96 9.14 5.58
C GLU A 103 -14.10 10.60 6.06
N TYR A 104 -13.05 11.38 5.86
CA TYR A 104 -12.96 12.76 6.28
C TYR A 104 -12.79 13.65 5.04
N ASN A 105 -13.87 14.34 4.68
CA ASN A 105 -13.88 15.31 3.60
C ASN A 105 -13.58 16.69 4.17
N TYR A 106 -12.39 17.20 3.88
CA TYR A 106 -11.89 18.46 4.43
C TYR A 106 -11.70 19.50 3.32
N GLN A 107 -11.55 20.76 3.71
CA GLN A 107 -11.31 21.87 2.80
C GLN A 107 -10.00 22.56 3.15
N SER A 108 -9.29 23.01 2.11
CA SER A 108 -8.26 24.03 2.22
C SER A 108 -8.83 25.33 1.70
N ILE A 109 -8.95 26.32 2.58
CA ILE A 109 -9.45 27.65 2.26
C ILE A 109 -8.25 28.59 2.20
N ALA A 110 -7.96 29.11 1.02
CA ALA A 110 -6.93 30.11 0.83
C ALA A 110 -7.40 31.48 1.34
N SER A 111 -6.46 32.34 1.75
CA SER A 111 -6.77 33.70 2.23
C SER A 111 -7.48 34.59 1.20
N ASN A 112 -7.41 34.25 -0.09
CA ASN A 112 -8.14 34.91 -1.18
C ASN A 112 -9.56 34.35 -1.43
N GLY A 113 -9.98 33.35 -0.65
CA GLY A 113 -11.29 32.72 -0.72
C GLY A 113 -11.39 31.52 -1.68
N GLU A 114 -10.32 31.11 -2.34
CA GLU A 114 -10.31 29.87 -3.11
C GLU A 114 -10.40 28.65 -2.18
N VAL A 115 -11.13 27.62 -2.61
CA VAL A 115 -11.36 26.42 -1.83
C VAL A 115 -10.93 25.19 -2.62
N LEU A 116 -10.08 24.37 -2.01
CA LEU A 116 -9.72 23.04 -2.49
C LEU A 116 -10.33 21.99 -1.57
N ASN A 117 -10.92 20.94 -2.14
CA ASN A 117 -11.49 19.84 -1.36
C ASN A 117 -10.50 18.68 -1.36
N GLY A 118 -10.33 18.06 -0.20
CA GLY A 118 -9.54 16.84 -0.05
C GLY A 118 -10.29 15.77 0.74
N THR A 119 -9.86 14.53 0.56
CA THR A 119 -10.49 13.37 1.21
C THR A 119 -9.43 12.50 1.88
N ILE A 120 -9.70 12.10 3.12
CA ILE A 120 -8.88 11.12 3.84
C ILE A 120 -9.76 9.93 4.18
N VAL A 121 -9.31 8.74 3.80
CA VAL A 121 -9.94 7.48 4.20
C VAL A 121 -9.05 6.81 5.23
N VAL A 122 -9.53 6.69 6.46
CA VAL A 122 -8.85 5.97 7.54
C VAL A 122 -9.42 4.57 7.61
N ILE A 123 -8.55 3.57 7.46
CA ILE A 123 -8.93 2.16 7.53
C ILE A 123 -8.35 1.51 8.79
N GLU A 124 -8.98 0.43 9.25
CA GLU A 124 -8.33 -0.45 10.21
C GLU A 124 -7.15 -1.17 9.55
N HIS A 125 -6.13 -1.46 10.34
CA HIS A 125 -5.09 -2.37 9.92
C HIS A 125 -5.66 -3.79 9.81
N ILE A 126 -5.71 -4.33 8.60
CA ILE A 126 -6.15 -5.70 8.34
C ILE A 126 -4.95 -6.44 7.77
N GLU A 127 -4.30 -7.27 8.59
CA GLU A 127 -3.41 -8.29 8.05
C GLU A 127 -4.29 -9.46 7.57
N GLU A 128 -4.24 -9.72 6.26
CA GLU A 128 -4.71 -11.00 5.74
C GLU A 128 -3.72 -12.05 6.24
N ASP A 129 -4.14 -12.90 7.18
CA ASP A 129 -3.35 -14.04 7.64
C ASP A 129 -3.25 -15.04 6.49
N THR A 130 -2.40 -14.74 5.51
CA THR A 130 -1.86 -15.71 4.56
C THR A 130 -0.74 -16.46 5.25
N GLY A 131 -0.98 -16.92 6.48
CA GLY A 131 -0.19 -17.97 7.09
C GLY A 131 0.00 -19.10 6.07
N PRO A 132 1.13 -19.81 6.12
CA PRO A 132 1.40 -20.88 5.18
C PRO A 132 0.17 -21.76 5.02
N SER A 133 -0.25 -22.00 3.78
CA SER A 133 -1.30 -22.96 3.49
C SER A 133 -1.01 -24.25 4.24
N ILE A 134 -2.05 -24.91 4.77
CA ILE A 134 -1.90 -26.17 5.50
C ILE A 134 -1.19 -27.15 4.55
N GLY A 135 0.11 -27.38 4.78
CA GLY A 135 1.00 -28.15 3.89
C GLY A 135 2.27 -27.45 3.40
N ALA A 136 2.47 -26.14 3.65
CA ALA A 136 3.70 -25.47 3.21
C ALA A 136 4.91 -25.94 4.04
N THR A 137 5.80 -26.69 3.38
CA THR A 137 7.09 -27.10 3.95
C THR A 137 8.09 -25.96 3.80
N PHE A 138 8.47 -25.33 4.91
CA PHE A 138 9.61 -24.41 4.92
C PHE A 138 10.91 -25.21 4.81
N GLY A 139 11.54 -25.16 3.64
CA GLY A 139 12.90 -25.65 3.44
C GLY A 139 13.05 -27.16 3.26
N SER A 140 12.22 -27.78 2.41
CA SER A 140 12.66 -28.99 1.71
C SER A 140 13.07 -28.60 0.31
N PHE A 141 14.28 -29.00 -0.07
CA PHE A 141 14.74 -28.93 -1.46
C PHE A 141 13.87 -29.92 -2.24
N ASP A 142 12.88 -29.42 -2.97
CA ASP A 142 12.17 -30.25 -3.96
C ASP A 142 13.06 -30.34 -5.20
N ASP A 143 13.54 -31.56 -5.47
CA ASP A 143 13.89 -31.98 -6.83
C ASP A 143 12.61 -31.91 -7.67
N ASP A 144 12.73 -31.17 -8.76
CA ASP A 144 11.73 -30.88 -9.79
C ASP A 144 11.12 -32.17 -10.35
N GLU A 145 9.82 -32.41 -10.12
CA GLU A 145 8.93 -33.07 -11.10
C GLU A 145 7.48 -32.54 -10.93
N THR A 146 7.11 -31.60 -11.79
CA THR A 146 5.73 -31.15 -11.99
C THR A 146 5.01 -32.09 -12.96
N GLU A 147 3.84 -32.61 -12.58
CA GLU A 147 2.81 -33.02 -13.56
C GLU A 147 1.42 -32.60 -13.03
N ASP A 148 0.92 -31.49 -13.58
CA ASP A 148 -0.49 -31.11 -13.53
C ASP A 148 -1.26 -31.72 -14.70
N GLU A 149 -2.41 -32.29 -14.34
CA GLU A 149 -3.70 -32.40 -15.02
C GLU A 149 -3.89 -32.97 -16.47
N ASN A 150 -4.90 -33.84 -16.49
CA ASN A 150 -5.99 -34.05 -17.47
C ASN A 150 -6.01 -35.34 -18.32
N PRO A 151 -7.21 -35.97 -18.48
CA PRO A 151 -7.36 -37.38 -18.78
C PRO A 151 -7.75 -37.64 -20.24
N THR A 152 -6.82 -37.59 -21.17
CA THR A 152 -7.01 -38.17 -22.51
C THR A 152 -5.65 -38.43 -23.13
N ASP A 153 -5.11 -39.65 -23.00
CA ASP A 153 -4.25 -40.29 -24.03
C ASP A 153 -3.58 -41.58 -23.52
N GLU A 154 -4.37 -42.54 -23.03
CA GLU A 154 -3.83 -43.87 -22.76
C GLU A 154 -3.37 -44.57 -24.06
N SER A 155 -3.96 -44.19 -25.21
CA SER A 155 -3.56 -44.67 -26.54
C SER A 155 -2.18 -44.18 -26.95
N ASP A 156 -1.92 -42.88 -26.80
CA ASP A 156 -0.67 -42.28 -27.31
C ASP A 156 0.52 -42.62 -26.40
N LYS A 157 0.32 -42.73 -25.09
CA LYS A 157 1.35 -43.22 -24.16
C LYS A 157 1.73 -44.68 -24.44
N ARG A 158 0.76 -45.56 -24.74
CA ARG A 158 1.04 -46.95 -25.17
C ARG A 158 1.78 -47.00 -26.51
N GLN A 159 1.43 -46.13 -27.46
CA GLN A 159 2.08 -46.08 -28.77
C GLN A 159 3.52 -45.55 -28.67
N LEU A 160 3.76 -44.54 -27.82
CA LEU A 160 5.09 -44.03 -27.49
C LEU A 160 5.94 -45.10 -26.79
N LEU A 161 5.40 -45.81 -25.79
CA LEU A 161 6.12 -46.89 -25.09
C LEU A 161 6.49 -48.05 -26.03
N LEU A 162 5.60 -48.41 -26.97
CA LEU A 162 5.90 -49.41 -28.00
C LEU A 162 7.00 -48.95 -28.97
N LEU A 163 7.04 -47.66 -29.33
CA LEU A 163 8.08 -47.07 -30.17
C LEU A 163 9.46 -47.06 -29.47
N ILE A 164 9.49 -46.69 -28.19
CA ILE A 164 10.72 -46.68 -27.38
C ILE A 164 11.23 -48.11 -27.17
N ALA A 165 10.34 -49.07 -26.87
CA ALA A 165 10.71 -50.47 -26.72
C ALA A 165 11.25 -51.07 -28.05
N GLY A 166 10.62 -50.77 -29.18
CA GLY A 166 11.03 -51.24 -30.49
C GLY A 166 12.41 -50.70 -30.92
N SER A 167 12.66 -49.41 -30.70
CA SER A 167 13.95 -48.79 -31.05
C SER A 167 15.11 -49.29 -30.17
N SER A 168 14.87 -49.52 -28.88
CA SER A 168 15.86 -50.05 -27.94
C SER A 168 16.31 -51.48 -28.28
N ALA A 169 15.37 -52.34 -28.69
CA ALA A 169 15.69 -53.72 -29.07
C ALA A 169 16.60 -53.78 -30.32
N ILE A 170 16.33 -52.93 -31.32
CA ILE A 170 17.12 -52.87 -32.55
C ILE A 170 18.52 -52.32 -32.28
N GLY A 171 18.64 -51.27 -31.45
CA GLY A 171 19.93 -50.72 -31.05
C GLY A 171 20.80 -51.73 -30.30
N SER A 172 20.20 -52.50 -29.39
CA SER A 172 20.89 -53.53 -28.62
C SER A 172 21.40 -54.67 -29.50
N LEU A 173 20.61 -55.12 -30.47
CA LEU A 173 21.03 -56.16 -31.43
C LEU A 173 22.18 -55.68 -32.33
N LEU A 174 22.16 -54.43 -32.77
CA LEU A 174 23.26 -53.84 -33.55
C LEU A 174 24.55 -53.77 -32.72
N LEU A 175 24.48 -53.38 -31.45
CA LEU A 175 25.63 -53.39 -30.56
C LEU A 175 26.19 -54.80 -30.33
N ILE A 176 25.33 -55.81 -30.14
CA ILE A 176 25.75 -57.21 -30.00
C ILE A 176 26.46 -57.70 -31.26
N VAL A 177 25.93 -57.40 -32.46
CA VAL A 177 26.59 -57.77 -33.73
C VAL A 177 27.94 -57.08 -33.89
N LEU A 178 28.06 -55.81 -33.49
CA LEU A 178 29.32 -55.07 -33.53
C LEU A 178 30.36 -55.63 -32.55
N LEU A 179 29.93 -56.12 -31.38
CA LEU A 179 30.81 -56.76 -30.41
C LEU A 179 31.28 -58.14 -30.89
N LEU A 180 30.41 -58.93 -31.52
CA LEU A 180 30.78 -60.23 -32.10
C LEU A 180 31.69 -60.11 -33.33
N ARG A 181 31.67 -58.99 -34.06
CA ARG A 181 32.59 -58.73 -35.18
C ARG A 181 33.98 -58.22 -34.78
N ARG A 182 34.19 -57.92 -33.49
CA ARG A 182 35.46 -57.39 -32.95
C ARG A 182 36.32 -58.42 -32.21
N GLN A 183 35.91 -59.69 -32.18
CA GLN A 183 36.76 -60.84 -31.85
C GLN A 183 37.20 -61.55 -33.13
#